data_AF-A0A133UJV7-F1
#
_entry.id   AF-A0A133UJV7-F1
#
_cell.length_a   1.000
_cell.length_b   1.000
_cell.length_c   1.000
_cell.angle_alpha   90.00
_cell.angle_beta   90.00
_cell.angle_gamma   90.00
#
_symmetry.space_group_name_H-M   'P 1'
#
loop_
_entity.id
_entity.type
_entity.pdbx_description
1 polymer ?
#
loop_
_entity_poly.entity_id
_entity_poly.type
_entity_poly.pdbx_seq_one_letter_code
_entity_poly.pdbx_strand_id
1 'polypeptide(L)'
;FPELGVGGANVGPEFGGSIIEGLEELERREREAIKRKEVEASDVMRTVEEAALEEAPWQKFVPEEIENQDPNDFARRHRREIAMCVGRYVYESPSVKEARRRLFENLKEYSSVENPDRYLVDKVRTSIRRFVKAFNLSETF
;
A
#
# COMPACT_ATOMS: atom_id res chain seq x y z
N PHE A 1 14.22 -20.57 -6.56
CA PHE A 1 12.97 -21.11 -7.14
C PHE A 1 13.19 -22.06 -8.31
N PRO A 2 14.01 -21.74 -9.33
CA PRO A 2 14.16 -22.59 -10.51
C PRO A 2 14.73 -23.98 -10.21
N GLU A 3 15.68 -24.07 -9.27
CA GLU A 3 16.28 -25.35 -8.82
C GLU A 3 15.25 -26.32 -8.21
N LEU A 4 14.11 -25.81 -7.73
CA LEU A 4 13.01 -26.59 -7.18
C LEU A 4 11.92 -26.89 -8.23
N GLY A 5 12.14 -26.56 -9.51
CA GLY A 5 11.17 -26.74 -10.59
C GLY A 5 10.05 -25.70 -10.62
N VAL A 6 10.12 -24.66 -9.78
CA VAL A 6 9.11 -23.58 -9.77
C VAL A 6 9.42 -22.59 -10.90
N GLY A 7 8.59 -22.62 -11.96
CA GLY A 7 8.74 -21.79 -13.15
C GLY A 7 8.06 -20.42 -13.10
N GLY A 8 7.30 -20.11 -12.05
CA GLY A 8 6.61 -18.82 -11.92
C GLY A 8 6.01 -18.60 -10.54
N ALA A 9 5.70 -17.33 -10.24
CA ALA A 9 5.04 -16.91 -9.01
C ALA A 9 4.00 -15.82 -9.31
N ASN A 10 2.87 -15.84 -8.59
CA ASN A 10 1.91 -14.74 -8.63
C ASN A 10 2.31 -13.67 -7.62
N VAL A 11 2.73 -12.50 -8.13
CA VAL A 11 3.38 -11.44 -7.34
C VAL A 11 2.58 -10.12 -7.31
N GLY A 12 1.51 -10.02 -8.10
CA GLY A 12 0.68 -8.83 -8.19
C GLY A 12 0.17 -8.31 -6.83
N PRO A 13 -0.30 -9.20 -5.92
CA PRO A 13 -0.69 -8.78 -4.57
C PRO A 13 0.45 -8.13 -3.77
N GLU A 14 1.67 -8.69 -3.83
CA GLU A 14 2.83 -8.14 -3.11
C GLU A 14 3.21 -6.74 -3.63
N PHE A 15 3.15 -6.53 -4.94
CA PHE A 15 3.44 -5.22 -5.53
C PHE A 15 2.38 -4.19 -5.12
N GLY A 16 1.11 -4.59 -5.08
CA GLY A 16 0.03 -3.76 -4.53
C GLY A 16 0.28 -3.39 -3.07
N GLY A 17 0.62 -4.37 -2.22
CA GLY A 17 0.95 -4.14 -0.81
C GLY A 17 2.14 -3.19 -0.63
N SER A 18 3.19 -3.34 -1.45
CA SER A 18 4.37 -2.46 -1.43
C SER A 18 4.03 -0.99 -1.67
N ILE A 19 3.01 -0.70 -2.47
CA ILE A 19 2.52 0.68 -2.69
C ILE A 19 1.87 1.21 -1.42
N ILE A 20 1.03 0.41 -0.77
CA ILE A 20 0.31 0.81 0.45
C ILE A 20 1.28 1.00 1.63
N GLU A 21 2.31 0.15 1.75
CA GLU A 21 3.44 0.35 2.68
C GLU A 21 4.18 1.66 2.40
N GLY A 22 4.44 1.94 1.13
CA GLY A 22 5.06 3.19 0.70
C GLY A 22 4.24 4.41 1.12
N LEU A 23 2.92 4.37 0.96
CA LEU A 23 2.01 5.44 1.38
C LEU A 23 2.02 5.64 2.90
N GLU A 24 2.01 4.56 3.68
CA GLU A 24 2.12 4.63 5.15
C GLU A 24 3.42 5.30 5.60
N GLU A 25 4.54 4.90 5.02
CA GLU A 25 5.84 5.47 5.37
C GLU A 25 5.93 6.96 4.99
N LEU A 26 5.33 7.35 3.87
CA LEU A 26 5.25 8.73 3.42
C LEU A 26 4.34 9.55 4.35
N GLU A 27 3.20 9.03 4.76
CA GLU A 27 2.31 9.68 5.73
C GLU A 27 2.99 9.90 7.08
N ARG A 28 3.77 8.92 7.56
CA ARG A 28 4.58 9.11 8.78
C ARG A 28 5.55 10.29 8.63
N ARG A 29 6.22 10.40 7.49
CA ARG A 29 7.15 11.52 7.20
C ARG A 29 6.43 12.85 7.08
N GLU A 30 5.24 12.87 6.48
CA GLU A 30 4.37 14.04 6.43
C GLU A 30 4.03 14.51 7.85
N ARG A 31 3.51 13.62 8.70
CA ARG A 31 3.15 13.94 10.08
C ARG A 31 4.33 14.48 10.88
N GLU A 32 5.53 13.94 10.66
CA GLU A 32 6.77 14.45 11.26
C GLU A 32 7.12 15.85 10.77
N ALA A 33 7.01 16.10 9.46
CA ALA A 33 7.31 17.37 8.82
C ALA A 33 6.35 18.50 9.23
N ILE A 34 5.07 18.20 9.42
CA ILE A 34 4.03 19.20 9.74
C ILE A 34 3.73 19.33 11.24
N LYS A 35 4.35 18.52 12.12
CA LYS A 35 4.06 18.43 13.57
C LYS A 35 4.01 19.78 14.32
N ARG A 36 4.73 20.79 13.84
CA ARG A 36 4.81 22.14 14.45
C ARG A 36 4.31 23.24 13.51
N LYS A 37 3.54 22.88 12.49
CA LYS A 37 2.98 23.77 11.49
C LYS A 37 1.46 23.74 11.62
N GLU A 38 0.81 24.84 11.27
CA GLU A 38 -0.66 24.91 11.17
C GLU A 38 -1.11 24.39 9.80
N VAL A 39 -0.87 23.09 9.57
CA VAL A 39 -1.15 22.39 8.30
C VAL A 39 -1.84 21.08 8.63
N GLU A 40 -2.89 20.74 7.87
CA GLU A 40 -3.60 19.48 8.01
C GLU A 40 -2.84 18.33 7.33
N ALA A 41 -2.83 17.16 7.97
CA ALA A 41 -2.29 15.94 7.38
C ALA A 41 -3.20 15.43 6.26
N SER A 42 -2.63 14.70 5.30
CA SER A 42 -3.39 14.05 4.23
C SER A 42 -4.35 12.97 4.73
N ASP A 43 -4.01 12.32 5.85
CA ASP A 43 -4.68 11.15 6.39
C ASP A 43 -4.85 10.01 5.36
N VAL A 44 -3.88 9.86 4.42
CA VAL A 44 -4.01 8.95 3.28
C VAL A 44 -4.32 7.52 3.69
N MET A 45 -3.73 7.01 4.78
CA MET A 45 -3.97 5.63 5.19
C MET A 45 -5.39 5.44 5.71
N ARG A 46 -5.92 6.42 6.46
CA ARG A 46 -7.32 6.37 6.89
C ARG A 46 -8.24 6.30 5.67
N THR A 47 -7.99 7.13 4.65
CA THR A 47 -8.80 7.14 3.42
C THR A 47 -8.66 5.84 2.62
N VAL A 48 -7.47 5.25 2.53
CA VAL A 48 -7.26 3.95 1.88
C VAL A 48 -7.99 2.84 2.64
N GLU A 49 -7.94 2.85 3.97
CA GLU A 49 -8.63 1.87 4.81
C GLU A 49 -10.15 1.96 4.67
N GLU A 50 -10.71 3.17 4.70
CA GLU A 50 -12.14 3.41 4.47
C GLU A 50 -12.57 2.93 3.08
N ALA A 51 -11.87 3.37 2.03
CA ALA A 51 -12.18 2.95 0.66
C ALA A 51 -12.02 1.44 0.48
N ALA A 52 -11.02 0.82 1.10
CA ALA A 52 -10.82 -0.63 1.02
C ALA A 52 -11.99 -1.40 1.65
N LEU A 53 -12.55 -0.92 2.76
CA LEU A 53 -13.70 -1.55 3.38
C LEU A 53 -15.00 -1.38 2.58
N GLU A 54 -15.16 -0.23 1.92
CA GLU A 54 -16.39 0.15 1.21
C GLU A 54 -16.44 -0.32 -0.26
N GLU A 55 -15.30 -0.28 -0.96
CA GLU A 55 -15.26 -0.45 -2.42
C GLU A 55 -14.55 -1.74 -2.86
N ALA A 56 -13.65 -2.29 -2.04
CA ALA A 56 -12.83 -3.44 -2.45
C ALA A 56 -13.50 -4.79 -2.13
N PRO A 57 -13.22 -5.86 -2.89
CA PRO A 57 -13.82 -7.17 -2.68
C PRO A 57 -13.15 -7.97 -1.53
N TRP A 58 -12.88 -7.33 -0.39
CA TRP A 58 -12.12 -7.93 0.71
C TRP A 58 -12.81 -9.14 1.35
N GLN A 59 -14.14 -9.12 1.41
CA GLN A 59 -14.94 -10.21 2.00
C GLN A 59 -14.70 -11.55 1.31
N LYS A 60 -14.35 -11.56 0.03
CA LYS A 60 -14.06 -12.79 -0.74
C LYS A 60 -12.78 -13.50 -0.29
N PHE A 61 -11.95 -12.83 0.51
CA PHE A 61 -10.68 -13.35 0.99
C PHE A 61 -10.72 -13.68 2.49
N VAL A 62 -11.87 -13.50 3.15
CA VAL A 62 -12.06 -13.91 4.55
C VAL A 62 -12.28 -15.42 4.59
N PRO A 63 -11.51 -16.18 5.39
CA PRO A 63 -11.71 -17.63 5.53
C PRO A 63 -13.10 -17.97 6.10
N GLU A 64 -13.69 -19.07 5.64
CA GLU A 64 -15.00 -19.55 6.10
C GLU A 64 -15.03 -19.82 7.62
N GLU A 65 -13.90 -20.17 8.24
CA GLU A 65 -13.82 -20.37 9.69
C GLU A 65 -14.02 -19.07 10.48
N ILE A 66 -13.82 -17.92 9.85
CA ILE A 66 -14.02 -16.58 10.41
C ILE A 66 -15.42 -16.03 10.08
N GLU A 67 -16.18 -16.63 9.14
CA GLU A 67 -17.53 -16.18 8.73
C GLU A 67 -18.54 -16.15 9.88
N ASN A 68 -18.28 -16.84 10.99
CA ASN A 68 -19.13 -16.79 12.19
C ASN A 68 -18.96 -15.50 13.02
N GLN A 69 -18.05 -14.59 12.64
CA GLN A 69 -17.91 -13.26 13.22
C GLN A 69 -18.70 -12.21 12.41
N ASP A 70 -19.27 -11.20 13.06
CA ASP A 70 -19.88 -10.06 12.37
C ASP A 70 -18.84 -9.44 11.40
N PRO A 71 -19.09 -9.45 10.07
CA PRO A 71 -18.14 -8.92 9.09
C PRO A 71 -17.73 -7.47 9.36
N ASN A 72 -18.63 -6.66 9.93
CA ASN A 72 -18.32 -5.28 10.27
C ASN A 72 -17.36 -5.19 11.46
N ASP A 73 -17.49 -6.10 12.42
CA ASP A 73 -16.56 -6.16 13.56
C ASP A 73 -15.17 -6.62 13.12
N PHE A 74 -15.11 -7.66 12.28
CA PHE A 74 -13.86 -8.11 11.67
C PHE A 74 -13.19 -6.97 10.88
N ALA A 75 -13.95 -6.31 10.00
CA ALA A 75 -13.46 -5.18 9.20
C ALA A 75 -12.89 -4.06 10.05
N ARG A 76 -13.57 -3.66 11.14
CA ARG A 76 -13.08 -2.62 12.05
C ARG A 76 -11.77 -3.02 12.73
N ARG A 77 -11.66 -4.27 13.18
CA ARG A 77 -10.45 -4.78 13.86
C ARG A 77 -9.27 -4.98 12.94
N HIS A 78 -9.52 -5.26 11.65
CA HIS A 78 -8.49 -5.61 10.67
C HIS A 78 -8.39 -4.64 9.49
N ARG A 79 -8.87 -3.39 9.67
CA ARG A 79 -8.90 -2.36 8.61
C ARG A 79 -7.56 -2.18 7.91
N ARG A 80 -6.47 -2.19 8.67
CA ARG A 80 -5.11 -1.99 8.17
C ARG A 80 -4.67 -3.19 7.33
N GLU A 81 -4.86 -4.39 7.83
CA GLU A 81 -4.52 -5.63 7.14
C GLU A 81 -5.33 -5.80 5.85
N ILE A 82 -6.61 -5.43 5.89
CA ILE A 82 -7.48 -5.40 4.71
C ILE A 82 -6.92 -4.40 3.69
N ALA A 83 -6.65 -3.16 4.09
CA ALA A 83 -6.05 -2.15 3.22
C ALA A 83 -4.72 -2.61 2.59
N MET A 84 -3.89 -3.34 3.33
CA MET A 84 -2.65 -3.91 2.81
C MET A 84 -2.89 -4.98 1.75
N CYS A 85 -3.90 -5.83 1.94
CA CYS A 85 -4.21 -6.93 1.02
C CYS A 85 -4.93 -6.46 -0.25
N VAL A 86 -5.84 -5.50 -0.13
CA VAL A 86 -6.77 -5.10 -1.21
C VAL A 86 -6.67 -3.63 -1.61
N GLY A 87 -5.79 -2.84 -0.99
CA GLY A 87 -5.65 -1.41 -1.27
C GLY A 87 -5.34 -1.08 -2.74
N ARG A 88 -4.75 -2.03 -3.48
CA ARG A 88 -4.55 -1.89 -4.94
C ARG A 88 -5.85 -1.67 -5.73
N TYR A 89 -6.98 -2.17 -5.24
CA TYR A 89 -8.28 -2.00 -5.91
C TYR A 89 -8.84 -0.59 -5.78
N VAL A 90 -8.41 0.14 -4.74
CA VAL A 90 -8.94 1.48 -4.40
C VAL A 90 -7.90 2.59 -4.59
N TYR A 91 -6.70 2.24 -5.07
CA TYR A 91 -5.63 3.21 -5.34
C TYR A 91 -6.05 4.30 -6.33
N GLU A 92 -6.99 3.99 -7.21
CA GLU A 92 -7.56 4.89 -8.21
C GLU A 92 -8.89 5.52 -7.80
N SER A 93 -9.41 5.22 -6.60
CA SER A 93 -10.63 5.82 -6.06
C SER A 93 -10.44 7.33 -5.88
N PRO A 94 -11.46 8.17 -6.17
CA PRO A 94 -11.32 9.63 -6.13
C PRO A 94 -10.84 10.17 -4.78
N SER A 95 -11.34 9.62 -3.67
CA SER A 95 -10.95 9.99 -2.30
C SER A 95 -9.47 9.71 -2.04
N VAL A 96 -9.01 8.51 -2.41
CA VAL A 96 -7.61 8.08 -2.27
C VAL A 96 -6.66 8.92 -3.12
N LYS A 97 -7.07 9.26 -4.35
CA LYS A 97 -6.31 10.17 -5.23
C LYS A 97 -6.13 11.56 -4.60
N GLU A 98 -7.20 12.12 -4.05
CA GLU A 98 -7.16 13.43 -3.42
C GLU A 98 -6.30 13.43 -2.14
N ALA A 99 -6.43 12.42 -1.29
CA ALA A 99 -5.59 12.27 -0.11
C ALA A 99 -4.10 12.09 -0.50
N ARG A 100 -3.81 11.29 -1.52
CA ARG A 100 -2.44 11.13 -2.05
C ARG A 100 -1.89 12.43 -2.63
N ARG A 101 -2.70 13.22 -3.33
CA ARG A 101 -2.31 14.55 -3.83
C ARG A 101 -1.88 15.45 -2.67
N ARG A 102 -2.70 15.56 -1.62
CA ARG A 102 -2.39 16.35 -0.41
C ARG A 102 -1.12 15.87 0.27
N LEU A 103 -0.95 14.56 0.42
CA LEU A 103 0.27 13.96 0.97
C LEU A 103 1.51 14.44 0.21
N PHE A 104 1.44 14.40 -1.12
CA PHE A 104 2.58 14.75 -1.96
C PHE A 104 2.89 16.24 -1.92
N GLU A 105 1.86 17.09 -1.82
CA GLU A 105 2.01 18.53 -1.65
C GLU A 105 2.67 18.85 -0.30
N ASN A 106 2.14 18.30 0.80
CA ASN A 106 2.70 18.49 2.13
C ASN A 106 4.15 18.00 2.22
N LEU A 107 4.48 16.86 1.62
CA LEU A 107 5.84 16.34 1.60
C LEU A 107 6.79 17.24 0.81
N LYS A 108 6.38 17.73 -0.35
CA LYS A 108 7.20 18.62 -1.18
C LYS A 108 7.46 19.97 -0.50
N GLU A 109 6.47 20.47 0.23
CA GLU A 109 6.57 21.78 0.87
C GLU A 109 7.29 21.73 2.22
N TYR A 110 7.09 20.68 3.00
CA TYR A 110 7.47 20.66 4.42
C TYR A 110 8.51 19.60 4.80
N SER A 111 8.83 18.66 3.90
CA SER A 111 9.79 17.58 4.17
C SER A 111 10.99 17.61 3.21
N SER A 112 11.92 16.68 3.38
CA SER A 112 13.04 16.48 2.46
C SER A 112 12.71 15.53 1.28
N VAL A 113 11.45 15.10 1.14
CA VAL A 113 11.02 14.17 0.09
C VAL A 113 10.66 14.96 -1.17
N GLU A 114 11.59 15.06 -2.13
CA GLU A 114 11.38 15.82 -3.36
C GLU A 114 10.41 15.16 -4.35
N ASN A 115 10.46 13.83 -4.46
CA ASN A 115 9.68 13.07 -5.43
C ASN A 115 8.99 11.86 -4.76
N PRO A 116 7.81 12.06 -4.15
CA PRO A 116 7.07 11.00 -3.49
C PRO A 116 6.54 9.93 -4.46
N ASP A 117 6.20 10.27 -5.71
CA ASP A 117 5.86 9.27 -6.74
C ASP A 117 7.02 8.30 -6.99
N ARG A 118 8.24 8.82 -7.18
CA ARG A 118 9.44 8.00 -7.36
C ARG A 118 9.71 7.12 -6.15
N TYR A 119 9.43 7.61 -4.94
CA TYR A 119 9.55 6.82 -3.71
C TYR A 119 8.68 5.55 -3.77
N LEU A 120 7.41 5.69 -4.18
CA LEU A 120 6.50 4.55 -4.33
C LEU A 120 6.97 3.58 -5.43
N VAL A 121 7.44 4.11 -6.56
CA VAL A 121 7.99 3.27 -7.64
C VAL A 121 9.22 2.49 -7.17
N ASP A 122 10.12 3.12 -6.41
CA ASP A 122 11.32 2.46 -5.90
C ASP A 122 11.00 1.39 -4.83
N LYS A 123 9.89 1.54 -4.08
CA LYS A 123 9.36 0.49 -3.20
C LYS A 123 8.95 -0.75 -3.99
N VAL A 124 8.12 -0.59 -5.02
CA VAL A 124 7.71 -1.70 -5.89
C VAL A 124 8.92 -2.33 -6.59
N ARG A 125 9.84 -1.51 -7.10
CA ARG A 125 11.10 -1.99 -7.71
C ARG A 125 11.92 -2.85 -6.74
N THR A 126 11.94 -2.50 -5.46
CA THR A 126 12.64 -3.28 -4.43
C THR A 126 12.00 -4.64 -4.22
N SER A 127 10.66 -4.73 -4.20
CA SER A 127 9.96 -6.03 -4.17
C SER A 127 10.24 -6.84 -5.45
N ILE A 128 10.16 -6.23 -6.65
CA ILE A 128 10.50 -6.91 -7.92
C ILE A 128 11.92 -7.50 -7.90
N ARG A 129 12.92 -6.75 -7.39
CA ARG A 129 14.30 -7.23 -7.31
C ARG A 129 14.46 -8.51 -6.49
N ARG A 130 13.62 -8.72 -5.46
CA ARG A 130 13.61 -9.98 -4.69
C ARG A 130 13.26 -11.17 -5.58
N PHE A 131 12.25 -11.02 -6.43
CA PHE A 131 11.85 -12.05 -7.39
C PHE A 131 12.89 -12.26 -8.49
N VAL A 132 13.43 -11.17 -9.05
CA VAL A 132 14.53 -11.25 -10.04
C VAL A 132 15.68 -12.10 -9.49
N LYS A 133 16.09 -11.84 -8.24
CA LYS A 133 17.14 -12.63 -7.59
C LYS A 133 16.70 -14.07 -7.33
N ALA A 134 15.51 -14.29 -6.78
CA ALA A 134 15.05 -15.64 -6.39
C ALA A 134 14.77 -16.58 -7.58
N PHE A 135 14.52 -15.99 -8.77
CA PHE A 135 14.35 -16.69 -10.04
C PHE A 135 15.63 -16.69 -10.91
N ASN A 136 16.76 -16.21 -10.39
CA ASN A 136 18.04 -16.12 -11.13
C ASN A 136 17.93 -15.35 -12.46
N LEU A 137 17.09 -14.31 -12.52
CA LEU A 137 16.86 -13.49 -13.72
C LEU A 137 17.85 -12.33 -13.88
N SER A 138 18.83 -12.23 -12.97
CA SER A 138 19.80 -11.13 -12.94
C SER A 138 21.00 -11.31 -13.88
N GLU A 139 21.18 -12.47 -14.52
CA GLU A 139 22.35 -12.79 -15.35
C GLU A 139 22.10 -12.72 -16.87
N THR A 140 20.93 -12.24 -17.32
CA THR A 140 20.54 -12.29 -18.74
C THR A 140 20.79 -11.00 -19.54
N PHE A 141 21.76 -10.16 -19.16
CA PHE A 141 22.11 -8.95 -19.94
C PHE A 141 23.62 -8.80 -20.15
#